data_AF-A0A2S2P4I2-F1
#
_entry.id   AF-A0A2S2P4I2-F1
#
_cell.length_a   1.000
_cell.length_b   1.000
_cell.length_c   1.000
_cell.angle_alpha   90.00
_cell.angle_beta   90.00
_cell.angle_gamma   90.00
#
_symmetry.space_group_name_H-M   'P 1'
#
loop_
_entity.id
_entity.type
_entity.pdbx_description
1 polymer ?
#
loop_
_entity_poly.entity_id
_entity_poly.type
_entity_poly.pdbx_seq_one_letter_code
_entity_poly.pdbx_strand_id
1 'polypeptide(L)'
;MKPSKLKRHLETKHSQYINKDEQFFKRHENSLKVQKNVFNKFSTVSQKALVASFEVSYLIAKTKKPHSIGESLVLPAAIKIVTAMHGEAYANDLKSIPLSDNTAVSRRISNISDNILKQLLNRLQSNYFAMQLDESTDISNFSQLLVYVRYIYKEEILEDFLFCQTLNGRTTGNDIFTLINTFFENNEISWSMCKAICTDGAAALTGSKKGFRAKVNEISQSILFTHCMIHREALASKKLEPFVNEVLQDAIRVINFIKSKALNSRLFTILCNEMGSDHTKLLLHTEVRWLSRGKILLRIVELKDEIRIFLLEHKNTLAEHFLNEEWLAILSYLADIFDKLNSLNLSLQGKNTNILILSDKIDAFQKKNTF
;
A
#
# COMPACT_ATOMS: atom_id res chain seq x y z
N MET A 1 51.58 -11.16 -4.88
CA MET A 1 52.13 -10.69 -6.18
C MET A 1 53.33 -11.55 -6.55
N LYS A 2 53.60 -11.81 -7.84
CA LYS A 2 54.85 -12.50 -8.25
C LYS A 2 56.07 -11.59 -7.91
N PRO A 3 57.21 -12.13 -7.43
CA PRO A 3 58.36 -11.33 -6.99
C PRO A 3 58.87 -10.33 -8.04
N SER A 4 58.91 -10.74 -9.31
CA SER A 4 59.31 -9.88 -10.44
C SER A 4 58.39 -8.67 -10.64
N LYS A 5 57.08 -8.83 -10.39
CA LYS A 5 56.12 -7.72 -10.48
C LYS A 5 56.23 -6.77 -9.30
N LEU A 6 56.56 -7.29 -8.10
CA LEU A 6 56.73 -6.50 -6.90
C LEU A 6 57.98 -5.62 -7.00
N LYS A 7 59.10 -6.20 -7.46
CA LYS A 7 60.35 -5.47 -7.71
C LYS A 7 60.14 -4.32 -8.70
N ARG A 8 59.52 -4.60 -9.85
CA ARG A 8 59.19 -3.58 -10.84
C ARG A 8 58.27 -2.48 -10.28
N HIS A 9 57.30 -2.83 -9.44
CA HIS A 9 56.40 -1.86 -8.81
C HIS A 9 57.15 -0.96 -7.82
N LEU A 10 58.03 -1.53 -7.00
CA LEU A 10 58.90 -0.77 -6.10
C LEU A 10 59.79 0.21 -6.87
N GLU A 11 60.41 -0.27 -7.95
CA GLU A 11 61.32 0.54 -8.78
C GLU A 11 60.61 1.68 -9.54
N THR A 12 59.39 1.43 -10.05
CA THR A 12 58.69 2.38 -10.93
C THR A 12 57.74 3.32 -10.21
N LYS A 13 57.16 2.93 -9.07
CA LYS A 13 56.13 3.71 -8.34
C LYS A 13 56.59 4.21 -6.98
N HIS A 14 57.61 3.58 -6.40
CA HIS A 14 58.08 3.83 -5.05
C HIS A 14 59.61 3.89 -5.01
N SER A 15 60.21 4.58 -5.99
CA SER A 15 61.66 4.62 -6.21
C SER A 15 62.44 5.13 -5.00
N GLN A 16 61.80 5.96 -4.16
CA GLN A 16 62.35 6.45 -2.90
C GLN A 16 62.61 5.37 -1.83
N TYR A 17 62.06 4.15 -1.99
CA TYR A 17 62.16 3.06 -1.02
C TYR A 17 63.00 1.87 -1.51
N ILE A 18 63.62 1.95 -2.69
CA ILE A 18 64.39 0.84 -3.31
C ILE A 18 65.53 0.35 -2.39
N ASN A 19 66.21 1.27 -1.70
CA ASN A 19 67.37 0.97 -0.84
C ASN A 19 67.03 0.85 0.65
N LYS A 20 65.74 0.72 1.01
CA LYS A 20 65.33 0.57 2.41
C LYS A 20 65.40 -0.90 2.82
N ASP A 21 65.79 -1.12 4.07
CA ASP A 21 65.94 -2.45 4.64
C ASP A 21 64.58 -3.08 4.98
N GLU A 22 64.57 -4.39 5.20
CA GLU A 22 63.35 -5.13 5.55
C GLU A 22 62.71 -4.58 6.85
N GLN A 23 63.51 -4.09 7.79
CA GLN A 23 63.00 -3.52 9.04
C GLN A 23 62.21 -2.23 8.83
N PHE A 24 62.57 -1.41 7.84
CA PHE A 24 61.79 -0.23 7.46
C PHE A 24 60.39 -0.63 6.98
N PHE A 25 60.28 -1.64 6.12
CA PHE A 25 58.99 -2.12 5.62
C PHE A 25 58.15 -2.78 6.71
N LYS A 26 58.75 -3.56 7.62
CA LYS A 26 58.06 -4.12 8.81
C LYS A 26 57.54 -3.01 9.74
N ARG A 27 58.31 -1.95 9.96
CA ARG A 27 57.86 -0.77 10.74
C ARG A 27 56.72 -0.03 10.04
N HIS A 28 56.80 0.14 8.72
CA HIS A 28 55.75 0.81 7.95
C HIS A 28 54.46 -0.02 7.90
N GLU A 29 54.56 -1.34 7.75
CA GLU A 29 53.43 -2.27 7.85
C GLU A 29 52.77 -2.20 9.23
N ASN A 30 53.57 -2.18 10.31
CA ASN A 30 53.04 -2.04 11.67
C ASN A 30 52.36 -0.68 11.87
N SER A 31 52.93 0.42 11.35
CA SER A 31 52.30 1.75 11.38
C SER A 31 50.95 1.75 10.64
N LEU A 32 50.88 1.12 9.46
CA LEU A 32 49.64 0.97 8.69
C LEU A 32 48.62 0.07 9.41
N LYS A 33 49.05 -0.99 10.10
CA LYS A 33 48.18 -1.82 10.95
C LYS A 33 47.63 -1.02 12.13
N VAL A 34 48.45 -0.20 12.77
CA VAL A 34 48.03 0.70 13.85
C VAL A 34 47.05 1.75 13.33
N GLN A 35 47.32 2.39 12.19
CA GLN A 35 46.39 3.32 11.54
C GLN A 35 45.07 2.66 11.16
N LYS A 36 45.10 1.43 10.63
CA LYS A 36 43.89 0.65 10.32
C LYS A 36 43.07 0.36 11.58
N ASN A 37 43.72 0.04 12.70
CA ASN A 37 43.06 -0.16 13.99
C ASN A 37 42.45 1.14 14.54
N VAL A 38 43.09 2.28 14.32
CA VAL A 38 42.54 3.61 14.66
C VAL A 38 41.31 3.92 13.81
N PHE A 39 41.35 3.68 12.50
CA PHE A 39 40.18 3.84 11.63
C PHE A 39 39.01 2.93 12.01
N ASN A 40 39.27 1.67 12.40
CA ASN A 40 38.23 0.78 12.92
C ASN A 40 37.61 1.28 14.24
N LYS A 41 38.39 1.94 15.10
CA LYS A 41 37.89 2.58 16.33
C LYS A 41 37.01 3.80 16.06
N PHE A 42 37.31 4.60 15.04
CA PHE A 42 36.49 5.75 14.65
C PHE A 42 35.23 5.37 13.84
N SER A 43 35.19 4.17 13.25
CA SER A 43 34.10 3.68 12.38
C SER A 43 33.03 2.86 13.11
N THR A 44 33.20 2.55 14.39
CA THR A 44 32.33 1.57 15.08
C THR A 44 31.27 2.26 15.91
N VAL A 45 30.12 2.53 15.28
CA VAL A 45 28.85 2.52 16.03
C VAL A 45 28.81 1.20 16.79
N SER A 46 28.62 1.25 18.12
CA SER A 46 28.61 0.02 18.92
C SER A 46 27.55 -0.94 18.39
N GLN A 47 27.81 -2.24 18.42
CA GLN A 47 26.83 -3.24 17.94
C GLN A 47 25.47 -3.07 18.64
N LYS A 48 25.48 -2.72 19.93
CA LYS A 48 24.27 -2.41 20.72
C LYS A 48 23.52 -1.19 20.17
N ALA A 49 24.22 -0.10 19.85
CA ALA A 49 23.60 1.09 19.24
C ALA A 49 23.04 0.79 17.86
N LEU A 50 23.70 -0.09 17.10
CA LEU A 50 23.27 -0.53 15.78
C LEU A 50 21.99 -1.36 15.85
N VAL A 51 21.90 -2.30 16.81
CA VAL A 51 20.68 -3.08 17.10
C VAL A 51 19.55 -2.16 17.55
N ALA A 52 19.79 -1.28 18.52
CA ALA A 52 18.79 -0.33 19.01
C ALA A 52 18.23 0.55 17.88
N SER A 53 19.09 1.00 16.97
CA SER A 53 18.65 1.78 15.81
C SER A 53 17.80 0.97 14.82
N PHE A 54 18.08 -0.33 14.61
CA PHE A 54 17.21 -1.20 13.81
C PHE A 54 15.84 -1.39 14.45
N GLU A 55 15.79 -1.64 15.76
CA GLU A 55 14.53 -1.79 16.51
C GLU A 55 13.67 -0.52 16.42
N VAL A 56 14.27 0.64 16.65
CA VAL A 56 13.55 1.93 16.52
C VAL A 56 13.07 2.16 15.10
N SER A 57 13.92 1.90 14.09
CA SER A 57 13.55 2.06 12.68
C SER A 57 12.40 1.12 12.29
N TYR A 58 12.40 -0.11 12.79
CA TYR A 58 11.31 -1.07 12.60
C TYR A 58 10.00 -0.57 13.22
N LEU A 59 10.04 0.00 14.42
CA LEU A 59 8.85 0.60 15.07
C LEU A 59 8.32 1.80 14.29
N ILE A 60 9.20 2.67 13.79
CA ILE A 60 8.83 3.81 12.95
C ILE A 60 8.09 3.33 11.69
N ALA A 61 8.66 2.33 10.99
CA ALA A 61 8.03 1.74 9.81
C ALA A 61 6.67 1.09 10.13
N LYS A 62 6.61 0.28 11.20
CA LYS A 62 5.40 -0.44 11.63
C LYS A 62 4.25 0.52 11.99
N THR A 63 4.59 1.69 12.56
CA THR A 63 3.62 2.73 12.92
C THR A 63 3.35 3.73 11.78
N LYS A 64 3.95 3.51 10.60
CA LYS A 64 3.80 4.35 9.40
C LYS A 64 4.12 5.81 9.67
N LYS A 65 5.13 6.07 10.51
CA LYS A 65 5.58 7.43 10.84
C LYS A 65 6.67 7.90 9.88
N PRO A 66 6.81 9.23 9.66
CA PRO A 66 7.91 9.77 8.87
C PRO A 66 9.26 9.36 9.46
N HIS A 67 10.24 9.10 8.60
CA HIS A 67 11.59 8.74 9.00
C HIS A 67 12.25 9.78 9.93
N SER A 68 11.92 11.06 9.74
CA SER A 68 12.37 12.19 10.58
C SER A 68 11.98 12.09 12.06
N ILE A 69 10.99 11.27 12.42
CA ILE A 69 10.54 11.15 13.81
C ILE A 69 11.62 10.55 14.72
N GLY A 70 12.52 9.73 14.16
CA GLY A 70 13.63 9.13 14.89
C GLY A 70 14.55 10.18 15.50
N GLU A 71 14.95 11.16 14.68
CA GLU A 71 15.83 12.26 15.04
C GLU A 71 15.10 13.38 15.78
N SER A 72 13.90 13.76 15.31
CA SER A 72 13.18 14.93 15.84
C SER A 72 12.51 14.70 17.19
N LEU A 73 12.14 13.46 17.53
CA LEU A 73 11.36 13.18 18.74
C LEU A 73 11.85 11.97 19.52
N VAL A 74 12.01 10.81 18.86
CA VAL A 74 12.26 9.54 19.56
C VAL A 74 13.58 9.57 20.32
N LEU A 75 14.67 9.94 19.66
CA LEU A 75 15.99 10.00 20.29
C LEU A 75 16.07 11.11 21.36
N PRO A 76 15.63 12.37 21.10
CA PRO A 76 15.59 13.40 22.14
C PRO A 76 14.76 13.02 23.37
N ALA A 77 13.60 12.39 23.17
CA ALA A 77 12.74 11.95 24.27
C ALA A 77 13.43 10.85 25.10
N ALA A 78 14.02 9.85 24.44
CA ALA A 78 14.74 8.78 25.12
C ALA A 78 15.93 9.32 25.95
N ILE A 79 16.69 10.28 25.40
CA ILE A 79 17.79 10.95 26.12
C ILE A 79 17.25 11.66 27.36
N LYS A 80 16.19 12.48 27.25
CA LYS A 80 15.61 13.20 28.40
C LYS A 80 15.12 12.25 29.50
N ILE A 81 14.45 11.17 29.13
CA ILE A 81 13.95 10.16 30.07
C ILE A 81 15.11 9.50 30.81
N VAL A 82 16.12 9.02 30.08
CA VAL A 82 17.29 8.35 30.68
C VAL A 82 18.10 9.31 31.55
N THR A 83 18.29 10.56 31.13
CA THR A 83 18.94 11.57 31.97
C THR A 83 18.21 11.77 33.29
N ALA A 84 16.88 11.88 33.27
CA ALA A 84 16.08 12.08 34.49
C ALA A 84 16.09 10.86 35.42
N MET A 85 16.08 9.64 34.87
CA MET A 85 15.96 8.41 35.65
C MET A 85 17.30 7.83 36.11
N HIS A 86 18.34 7.97 35.30
CA HIS A 86 19.62 7.28 35.48
C HIS A 86 20.83 8.22 35.43
N GLY A 87 20.64 9.49 35.08
CA GLY A 87 21.71 10.49 35.01
C GLY A 87 22.37 10.60 33.63
N GLU A 88 23.22 11.62 33.48
CA GLU A 88 23.82 11.99 32.17
C GLU A 88 24.76 10.93 31.59
N ALA A 89 25.43 10.14 32.45
CA ALA A 89 26.39 9.13 32.01
C ALA A 89 25.74 8.11 31.06
N TYR A 90 24.57 7.59 31.42
CA TYR A 90 23.82 6.64 30.59
C TYR A 90 23.17 7.31 29.38
N ALA A 91 22.78 8.58 29.48
CA ALA A 91 22.20 9.32 28.37
C ALA A 91 23.21 9.57 27.23
N ASN A 92 24.50 9.66 27.54
CA ASN A 92 25.55 9.80 26.53
C ASN A 92 25.69 8.56 25.64
N ASP A 93 25.41 7.36 26.16
CA ASP A 93 25.40 6.13 25.35
C ASP A 93 24.32 6.19 24.27
N LEU A 94 23.15 6.75 24.58
CA LEU A 94 22.04 6.87 23.63
C LEU A 94 22.38 7.81 22.46
N LYS A 95 23.19 8.85 22.69
CA LYS A 95 23.64 9.77 21.62
C LYS A 95 24.42 9.06 20.52
N SER A 96 24.98 7.87 20.80
CA SER A 96 25.68 7.05 19.79
C SER A 96 24.74 6.30 18.85
N ILE A 97 23.44 6.25 19.13
CA ILE A 97 22.44 5.54 18.31
C ILE A 97 22.16 6.36 17.04
N PRO A 98 22.48 5.85 15.84
CA PRO A 98 22.25 6.59 14.61
C PRO A 98 20.76 6.55 14.26
N LEU A 99 20.05 7.67 14.40
CA LEU A 99 18.63 7.80 14.04
C LEU A 99 18.35 8.97 13.09
N SER A 100 19.38 9.43 12.38
CA SER A 100 19.22 10.42 11.33
C SER A 100 18.25 9.93 10.24
N ASP A 101 17.42 10.84 9.78
CA ASP A 101 16.30 10.59 8.86
C ASP A 101 16.73 9.76 7.61
N ASN A 102 17.43 10.42 6.67
CA ASN A 102 17.71 9.86 5.36
C ASN A 102 18.90 8.87 5.35
N THR A 103 19.81 8.98 6.32
CA THR A 103 21.07 8.22 6.31
C THR A 103 21.05 6.98 7.20
N ALA A 104 20.22 6.96 8.25
CA ALA A 104 20.14 5.81 9.16
C ALA A 104 18.76 5.13 9.10
N VAL A 105 17.68 5.85 9.43
CA VAL A 105 16.34 5.25 9.54
C VAL A 105 15.88 4.70 8.20
N SER A 106 15.92 5.52 7.15
CA SER A 106 15.55 5.10 5.79
C SER A 106 16.32 3.86 5.34
N ARG A 107 17.66 3.87 5.44
CA ARG A 107 18.51 2.72 5.05
C ARG A 107 18.21 1.46 5.84
N ARG A 108 17.91 1.58 7.13
CA ARG A 108 17.58 0.43 7.98
C ARG A 108 16.26 -0.19 7.61
N ILE A 109 15.26 0.64 7.32
CA ILE A 109 13.97 0.18 6.82
C ILE A 109 14.15 -0.54 5.48
N SER A 110 14.96 0.00 4.56
CA SER A 110 15.31 -0.69 3.31
C SER A 110 15.99 -2.03 3.56
N ASN A 111 17.00 -2.10 4.42
CA ASN A 111 17.68 -3.35 4.76
C ASN A 111 16.73 -4.39 5.38
N ILE A 112 15.82 -3.96 6.26
CA ILE A 112 14.79 -4.83 6.83
C ILE A 112 13.87 -5.35 5.72
N SER A 113 13.40 -4.46 4.84
CA SER A 113 12.55 -4.80 3.70
C SER A 113 13.22 -5.81 2.78
N ASP A 114 14.48 -5.59 2.41
CA ASP A 114 15.25 -6.50 1.55
C ASP A 114 15.43 -7.87 2.19
N ASN A 115 15.66 -7.92 3.51
CA ASN A 115 15.77 -9.17 4.24
C ASN A 115 14.44 -9.92 4.31
N ILE A 116 13.32 -9.22 4.51
CA ILE A 116 11.97 -9.81 4.49
C ILE A 116 11.66 -10.36 3.09
N LEU A 117 11.94 -9.57 2.05
CA LEU A 117 11.73 -9.96 0.66
C LEU A 117 12.54 -11.21 0.32
N LYS A 118 13.84 -11.25 0.65
CA LYS A 118 14.68 -12.44 0.42
C LYS A 118 14.13 -13.69 1.10
N GLN A 119 13.66 -13.57 2.34
CA GLN A 119 13.02 -14.70 3.02
C GLN A 119 11.75 -15.16 2.32
N LEU A 120 10.92 -14.23 1.85
CA LEU A 120 9.71 -14.54 1.08
C LEU A 120 10.05 -15.25 -0.24
N LEU A 121 11.01 -14.71 -1.00
CA LEU A 121 11.45 -15.29 -2.28
C LEU A 121 11.93 -16.74 -2.11
N ASN A 122 12.76 -17.01 -1.09
CA ASN A 122 13.23 -18.37 -0.78
C ASN A 122 12.06 -19.34 -0.50
N ARG A 123 11.00 -18.86 0.16
CA ARG A 123 9.79 -19.65 0.42
C ARG A 123 9.00 -19.89 -0.87
N LEU A 124 8.87 -18.89 -1.75
CA LEU A 124 8.16 -19.02 -3.02
C LEU A 124 8.87 -19.92 -4.03
N GLN A 125 10.21 -19.94 -4.01
CA GLN A 125 10.99 -20.85 -4.86
C GLN A 125 10.79 -22.33 -4.48
N SER A 126 10.47 -22.61 -3.22
CA SER A 126 10.38 -23.97 -2.67
C SER A 126 8.94 -24.48 -2.47
N ASN A 127 7.92 -23.62 -2.63
CA ASN A 127 6.52 -23.97 -2.36
C ASN A 127 5.60 -23.49 -3.46
N TYR A 128 4.49 -24.20 -3.65
CA TYR A 128 3.41 -23.71 -4.49
C TYR A 128 2.75 -22.48 -3.88
N PHE A 129 2.38 -21.54 -4.75
CA PHE A 129 1.75 -20.29 -4.32
C PHE A 129 0.64 -19.84 -5.28
N ALA A 130 -0.23 -18.99 -4.78
CA ALA A 130 -1.20 -18.23 -5.54
C ALA A 130 -0.87 -16.74 -5.45
N MET A 131 -1.25 -15.97 -6.48
CA MET A 131 -1.09 -14.52 -6.50
C MET A 131 -2.42 -13.80 -6.53
N GLN A 132 -2.44 -12.60 -5.96
CA GLN A 132 -3.52 -11.64 -6.15
C GLN A 132 -2.92 -10.34 -6.71
N LEU A 133 -3.50 -9.87 -7.81
CA LEU A 133 -3.10 -8.65 -8.51
C LEU A 133 -4.17 -7.59 -8.31
N ASP A 134 -3.72 -6.40 -7.96
CA ASP A 134 -4.59 -5.22 -7.87
C ASP A 134 -3.86 -3.99 -8.44
N GLU A 135 -4.59 -3.15 -9.17
CA GLU A 135 -4.05 -1.92 -9.76
C GLU A 135 -4.62 -0.72 -9.00
N SER A 136 -3.74 0.18 -8.57
CA SER A 136 -4.14 1.44 -7.93
C SER A 136 -3.44 2.62 -8.59
N THR A 137 -4.16 3.71 -8.79
CA THR A 137 -3.55 4.98 -9.22
C THR A 137 -3.08 5.77 -7.99
N ASP A 138 -1.85 6.25 -8.00
CA ASP A 138 -1.31 7.10 -6.94
C ASP A 138 -1.72 8.58 -7.11
N ILE A 139 -1.35 9.42 -6.13
CA ILE A 139 -1.67 10.87 -6.14
C ILE A 139 -0.99 11.64 -7.28
N SER A 140 0.03 11.06 -7.89
CA SER A 140 0.79 11.62 -9.00
C SER A 140 0.30 11.08 -10.34
N ASN A 141 -0.85 10.38 -10.35
CA ASN A 141 -1.48 9.74 -11.51
C ASN A 141 -0.69 8.58 -12.13
N PHE A 142 0.28 8.00 -11.41
CA PHE A 142 0.94 6.79 -11.87
C PHE A 142 0.14 5.56 -11.45
N SER A 143 0.00 4.60 -12.38
CA SER A 143 -0.56 3.30 -12.07
C SER A 143 0.47 2.44 -11.36
N GLN A 144 0.06 1.88 -10.22
CA GLN A 144 0.86 1.02 -9.35
C GLN A 144 0.24 -0.38 -9.37
N LEU A 145 1.04 -1.39 -9.70
CA LEU A 145 0.64 -2.78 -9.60
C LEU A 145 1.05 -3.32 -8.22
N LEU A 146 0.05 -3.73 -7.43
CA LEU A 146 0.24 -4.40 -6.16
C LEU A 146 0.08 -5.91 -6.34
N VAL A 147 1.05 -6.65 -5.82
CA VAL A 147 1.05 -8.12 -5.87
C VAL A 147 1.14 -8.68 -4.46
N TYR A 148 0.18 -9.53 -4.13
CA TYR A 148 0.17 -10.33 -2.91
C TYR A 148 0.34 -11.80 -3.28
N VAL A 149 1.00 -12.55 -2.41
CA VAL A 149 1.20 -13.99 -2.56
C VAL A 149 0.60 -14.73 -1.38
N ARG A 150 -0.04 -15.85 -1.67
CA ARG A 150 -0.53 -16.80 -0.68
C ARG A 150 0.13 -18.14 -0.91
N TYR A 151 0.77 -18.69 0.10
CA TYR A 151 1.58 -19.90 0.00
C TYR A 151 1.49 -20.74 1.27
N ILE A 152 1.87 -22.01 1.19
CA ILE A 152 1.91 -22.90 2.35
C ILE A 152 3.33 -22.89 2.91
N TYR A 153 3.47 -22.67 4.21
CA TYR A 153 4.74 -22.73 4.91
C TYR A 153 4.55 -23.29 6.31
N LYS A 154 5.31 -24.33 6.66
CA LYS A 154 5.17 -25.04 7.95
C LYS A 154 3.72 -25.44 8.26
N GLU A 155 3.02 -26.00 7.25
CA GLU A 155 1.62 -26.45 7.34
C GLU A 155 0.59 -25.33 7.54
N GLU A 156 0.99 -24.07 7.54
CA GLU A 156 0.09 -22.92 7.61
C GLU A 156 -0.02 -22.20 6.26
N ILE A 157 -1.20 -21.65 5.98
CA ILE A 157 -1.41 -20.78 4.82
C ILE A 157 -1.02 -19.36 5.24
N LEU A 158 0.05 -18.85 4.64
CA LEU A 158 0.52 -17.49 4.85
C LEU A 158 0.18 -16.61 3.66
N GLU A 159 -0.02 -15.32 3.95
CA GLU A 159 -0.28 -14.29 2.96
C GLU A 159 0.68 -13.13 3.22
N ASP A 160 1.49 -12.82 2.21
CA ASP A 160 2.47 -11.74 2.27
C ASP A 160 2.35 -10.82 1.07
N PHE A 161 2.71 -9.56 1.28
CA PHE A 161 2.88 -8.59 0.22
C PHE A 161 4.20 -8.86 -0.51
N LEU A 162 4.13 -9.03 -1.84
CA LEU A 162 5.30 -9.33 -2.65
C LEU A 162 6.00 -8.06 -3.12
N PHE A 163 5.31 -7.21 -3.87
CA PHE A 163 5.83 -5.91 -4.31
C PHE A 163 4.71 -4.94 -4.70
N CYS A 164 5.09 -3.67 -4.78
CA CYS A 164 4.35 -2.59 -5.44
C CYS A 164 5.30 -1.95 -6.44
N GLN A 165 4.95 -1.94 -7.72
CA GLN A 165 5.78 -1.36 -8.77
C GLN A 165 4.97 -0.52 -9.73
N THR A 166 5.56 0.60 -10.15
CA THR A 166 4.95 1.52 -11.11
C THR A 166 4.90 0.92 -12.51
N LEU A 167 3.74 1.00 -13.14
CA LEU A 167 3.57 0.74 -14.58
C LEU A 167 3.91 2.04 -15.35
N ASN A 168 5.17 2.17 -15.77
CA ASN A 168 5.71 3.40 -16.39
C ASN A 168 5.14 3.70 -17.81
N GLY A 169 4.42 2.75 -18.41
CA GLY A 169 3.93 2.82 -19.78
C GLY A 169 2.41 2.80 -19.85
N ARG A 170 1.88 1.92 -20.71
CA ARG A 170 0.44 1.62 -20.75
C ARG A 170 0.11 0.62 -19.65
N THR A 171 -1.16 0.55 -19.26
CA THR A 171 -1.68 -0.45 -18.33
C THR A 171 -2.24 -1.65 -19.10
N THR A 172 -1.52 -2.13 -20.13
CA THR A 172 -1.98 -3.28 -20.91
C THR A 172 -1.60 -4.59 -20.23
N GLY A 173 -2.31 -5.68 -20.59
CA GLY A 173 -1.99 -7.01 -20.10
C GLY A 173 -0.55 -7.46 -20.38
N ASN A 174 0.05 -6.97 -21.48
CA ASN A 174 1.44 -7.26 -21.81
C ASN A 174 2.41 -6.55 -20.86
N ASP A 175 2.13 -5.30 -20.49
CA ASP A 175 2.98 -4.52 -19.59
C ASP A 175 2.99 -5.14 -18.19
N ILE A 176 1.81 -5.52 -17.69
CA ILE A 176 1.63 -6.24 -16.43
C ILE A 176 2.38 -7.58 -16.46
N PHE A 177 2.21 -8.34 -17.56
CA PHE A 177 2.91 -9.61 -17.73
C PHE A 177 4.42 -9.43 -17.71
N THR A 178 4.94 -8.46 -18.47
CA THR A 178 6.37 -8.20 -18.60
C THR A 178 6.97 -7.82 -17.24
N LEU A 179 6.31 -6.94 -16.49
CA LEU A 179 6.75 -6.53 -15.16
C LEU A 179 6.85 -7.72 -14.21
N ILE A 180 5.79 -8.55 -14.11
CA ILE A 180 5.81 -9.73 -13.25
C ILE A 180 6.84 -10.75 -13.73
N ASN A 181 6.94 -10.98 -15.04
CA ASN A 181 7.89 -11.94 -15.60
C ASN A 181 9.34 -11.51 -15.35
N THR A 182 9.67 -10.23 -15.56
CA THR A 182 11.00 -9.69 -15.23
C THR A 182 11.28 -9.78 -13.72
N PHE A 183 10.29 -9.56 -12.86
CA PHE A 183 10.45 -9.79 -11.43
C PHE A 183 10.73 -11.27 -11.13
N PHE A 184 10.03 -12.19 -11.77
CA PHE A 184 10.19 -13.63 -11.58
C PHE A 184 11.57 -14.10 -12.05
N GLU A 185 12.01 -13.66 -13.24
CA GLU A 185 13.33 -13.96 -13.80
C GLU A 185 14.45 -13.43 -12.91
N ASN A 186 14.36 -12.18 -12.46
CA ASN A 186 15.38 -11.56 -11.60
C ASN A 186 15.51 -12.22 -10.22
N ASN A 187 14.46 -12.90 -9.76
CA ASN A 187 14.42 -13.56 -8.45
C ASN A 187 14.33 -15.09 -8.57
N GLU A 188 14.60 -15.65 -9.74
CA GLU A 188 14.62 -17.10 -10.01
C GLU A 188 13.33 -17.82 -9.58
N ILE A 189 12.16 -17.17 -9.70
CA ILE A 189 10.85 -17.76 -9.42
C ILE A 189 10.32 -18.41 -10.70
N SER A 190 10.02 -19.71 -10.63
CA SER A 190 9.39 -20.42 -11.74
C SER A 190 7.87 -20.20 -11.76
N TRP A 191 7.31 -19.87 -12.92
CA TRP A 191 5.86 -19.85 -13.15
C TRP A 191 5.18 -21.20 -12.86
N SER A 192 5.90 -22.31 -12.90
CA SER A 192 5.37 -23.65 -12.57
C SER A 192 4.95 -23.80 -11.11
N MET A 193 5.54 -22.99 -10.21
CA MET A 193 5.21 -22.94 -8.79
C MET A 193 3.94 -22.12 -8.52
N CYS A 194 3.59 -21.20 -9.41
CA CYS A 194 2.32 -20.48 -9.34
C CYS A 194 1.19 -21.41 -9.77
N LYS A 195 0.15 -21.57 -8.93
CA LYS A 195 -1.02 -22.42 -9.21
C LYS A 195 -2.30 -21.65 -9.45
N ALA A 196 -2.41 -20.44 -8.92
CA ALA A 196 -3.59 -19.61 -9.13
C ALA A 196 -3.26 -18.11 -9.14
N ILE A 197 -4.04 -17.34 -9.89
CA ILE A 197 -3.95 -15.88 -9.95
C ILE A 197 -5.36 -15.30 -9.84
N CYS A 198 -5.56 -14.44 -8.85
CA CYS A 198 -6.77 -13.65 -8.67
C CYS A 198 -6.59 -12.23 -9.20
N THR A 199 -7.54 -11.73 -10.00
CA THR A 199 -7.49 -10.38 -10.59
C THR A 199 -8.82 -9.64 -10.46
N ASP A 200 -8.84 -8.32 -10.65
CA ASP A 200 -10.04 -7.46 -10.62
C ASP A 200 -10.98 -7.64 -11.82
N GLY A 201 -10.57 -8.42 -12.83
CA GLY A 201 -11.33 -8.70 -14.04
C GLY A 201 -11.26 -7.64 -15.14
N ALA A 202 -10.43 -6.61 -14.99
CA ALA A 202 -10.23 -5.59 -16.00
C ALA A 202 -9.87 -6.20 -17.37
N ALA A 203 -10.25 -5.52 -18.46
CA ALA A 203 -10.01 -6.02 -19.82
C ALA A 203 -8.51 -6.26 -20.12
N ALA A 204 -7.64 -5.46 -19.51
CA ALA A 204 -6.19 -5.64 -19.56
C ALA A 204 -5.75 -6.98 -18.93
N LEU A 205 -6.46 -7.48 -17.92
CA LEU A 205 -6.13 -8.72 -17.24
C LEU A 205 -6.80 -9.94 -17.88
N THR A 206 -8.06 -9.80 -18.30
CA THR A 206 -8.91 -10.92 -18.77
C THR A 206 -8.98 -11.09 -20.29
N GLY A 207 -8.45 -10.13 -21.06
CA GLY A 207 -8.50 -10.15 -22.52
C GLY A 207 -7.96 -11.44 -23.14
N SER A 208 -8.72 -12.04 -24.06
CA SER A 208 -8.45 -13.38 -24.62
C SER A 208 -7.21 -13.48 -25.50
N LYS A 209 -6.77 -12.37 -26.12
CA LYS A 209 -5.62 -12.33 -27.03
C LYS A 209 -4.44 -11.51 -26.52
N LYS A 210 -4.71 -10.42 -25.81
CA LYS A 210 -3.70 -9.45 -25.34
C LYS A 210 -3.74 -9.22 -23.83
N GLY A 211 -4.61 -9.93 -23.11
CA GLY A 211 -4.73 -9.80 -21.67
C GLY A 211 -3.60 -10.53 -20.94
N PHE A 212 -3.34 -10.13 -19.70
CA PHE A 212 -2.37 -10.77 -18.82
C PHE A 212 -2.60 -12.29 -18.75
N ARG A 213 -3.86 -12.72 -18.58
CA ARG A 213 -4.23 -14.15 -18.57
C ARG A 213 -3.79 -14.89 -19.83
N ALA A 214 -3.98 -14.29 -21.00
CA ALA A 214 -3.57 -14.92 -22.27
C ALA A 214 -2.06 -15.11 -22.31
N LYS A 215 -1.30 -14.12 -21.86
CA LYS A 215 0.18 -14.17 -21.80
C LYS A 215 0.72 -15.18 -20.80
N VAL A 216 0.12 -15.28 -19.62
CA VAL A 216 0.49 -16.31 -18.65
C VAL A 216 0.16 -17.71 -19.17
N ASN A 217 -0.97 -17.89 -19.86
CA ASN A 217 -1.35 -19.17 -20.45
C ASN A 217 -0.41 -19.63 -21.58
N GLU A 218 0.29 -18.71 -22.26
CA GLU A 218 1.35 -19.05 -23.23
C GLU A 218 2.54 -19.75 -22.54
N ILE A 219 2.75 -19.52 -21.24
CA ILE A 219 3.87 -20.08 -20.44
C ILE A 219 3.43 -21.28 -19.60
N SER A 220 2.28 -21.18 -18.93
CA SER A 220 1.75 -22.25 -18.09
C SER A 220 0.23 -22.27 -18.16
N GLN A 221 -0.30 -23.27 -18.87
CA GLN A 221 -1.75 -23.50 -19.00
C GLN A 221 -2.38 -24.05 -17.71
N SER A 222 -1.57 -24.48 -16.74
CA SER A 222 -2.04 -25.08 -15.49
C SER A 222 -2.49 -24.08 -14.43
N ILE A 223 -2.28 -22.77 -14.66
CA ILE A 223 -2.59 -21.72 -13.69
C ILE A 223 -4.10 -21.42 -13.70
N LEU A 224 -4.72 -21.54 -12.53
CA LEU A 224 -6.13 -21.19 -12.35
C LEU A 224 -6.29 -19.67 -12.25
N PHE A 225 -7.18 -19.10 -13.06
CA PHE A 225 -7.54 -17.69 -12.97
C PHE A 225 -8.88 -17.52 -12.28
N THR A 226 -8.92 -16.72 -11.22
CA THR A 226 -10.14 -16.36 -10.51
C THR A 226 -10.40 -14.86 -10.60
N HIS A 227 -11.67 -14.49 -10.72
CA HIS A 227 -12.08 -13.09 -10.67
C HIS A 227 -12.40 -12.72 -9.21
N CYS A 228 -11.83 -11.62 -8.74
CA CYS A 228 -11.96 -11.14 -7.36
C CYS A 228 -13.44 -11.00 -6.98
N MET A 229 -13.86 -11.72 -5.93
CA MET A 229 -15.27 -11.76 -5.51
C MET A 229 -15.78 -10.40 -5.06
N ILE A 230 -14.91 -9.61 -4.45
CA ILE A 230 -15.17 -8.22 -4.06
C ILE A 230 -15.49 -7.40 -5.32
N HIS A 231 -14.63 -7.42 -6.33
CA HIS A 231 -14.89 -6.72 -7.59
C HIS A 231 -16.16 -7.25 -8.31
N ARG A 232 -16.45 -8.56 -8.22
CA ARG A 232 -17.70 -9.13 -8.77
C ARG A 232 -18.94 -8.59 -8.08
N GLU A 233 -18.93 -8.52 -6.76
CA GLU A 233 -20.01 -7.94 -5.97
C GLU A 233 -20.20 -6.45 -6.31
N ALA A 234 -19.09 -5.70 -6.47
CA ALA A 234 -19.11 -4.31 -6.94
C ALA A 234 -19.75 -4.15 -8.32
N LEU A 235 -19.46 -5.08 -9.23
CA LEU A 235 -19.99 -5.05 -10.60
C LEU A 235 -21.46 -5.47 -10.62
N ALA A 236 -21.87 -6.40 -9.77
CA ALA A 236 -23.26 -6.81 -9.63
C ALA A 236 -24.13 -5.65 -9.11
N SER A 237 -23.66 -4.89 -8.11
CA SER A 237 -24.39 -3.74 -7.56
C SER A 237 -24.52 -2.54 -8.51
N LYS A 238 -23.80 -2.53 -9.65
CA LYS A 238 -23.98 -1.51 -10.70
C LYS A 238 -25.17 -1.76 -11.60
N LYS A 239 -25.70 -2.98 -11.64
CA LYS A 239 -26.86 -3.33 -12.48
C LYS A 239 -28.14 -3.06 -11.70
N LEU A 240 -28.74 -1.90 -11.94
CA LEU A 240 -30.03 -1.49 -11.38
C LEU A 240 -31.07 -1.42 -12.50
N GLU A 241 -32.34 -1.59 -12.15
CA GLU A 241 -33.44 -1.33 -13.08
C GLU A 241 -33.43 0.14 -13.52
N PRO A 242 -33.86 0.46 -14.76
CA PRO A 242 -33.72 1.80 -15.32
C PRO A 242 -34.27 2.91 -14.42
N PHE A 243 -35.46 2.70 -13.85
CA PHE A 243 -36.13 3.66 -12.98
C PHE A 243 -35.39 3.88 -11.66
N VAL A 244 -34.90 2.80 -11.02
CA VAL A 244 -34.09 2.89 -9.80
C VAL A 244 -32.74 3.56 -10.07
N ASN A 245 -32.14 3.30 -11.23
CA ASN A 245 -30.90 3.95 -11.64
C ASN A 245 -31.10 5.46 -11.88
N GLU A 246 -32.24 5.89 -12.41
CA GLU A 246 -32.56 7.30 -12.59
C GLU A 246 -32.55 8.06 -11.26
N VAL A 247 -33.23 7.54 -10.24
CA VAL A 247 -33.21 8.10 -8.87
C VAL A 247 -31.79 8.19 -8.32
N LEU A 248 -30.96 7.17 -8.54
CA LEU A 248 -29.55 7.20 -8.13
C LEU A 248 -28.75 8.28 -8.88
N GLN A 249 -28.99 8.46 -10.18
CA GLN A 249 -28.31 9.52 -10.94
C GLN A 249 -28.74 10.91 -10.49
N ASP A 250 -30.01 11.11 -10.17
CA ASP A 250 -30.52 12.39 -9.65
C ASP A 250 -29.91 12.71 -8.29
N ALA A 251 -29.83 11.73 -7.38
CA ALA A 251 -29.12 11.86 -6.12
C ALA A 251 -27.66 12.30 -6.32
N ILE A 252 -26.95 11.69 -7.28
CA ILE A 252 -25.57 12.08 -7.63
C ILE A 252 -25.51 13.51 -8.20
N ARG A 253 -26.45 13.91 -9.05
CA ARG A 253 -26.53 15.28 -9.61
C ARG A 253 -26.73 16.32 -8.51
N VAL A 254 -27.58 16.05 -7.52
CA VAL A 254 -27.79 16.91 -6.35
C VAL A 254 -26.49 17.15 -5.60
N ILE A 255 -25.74 16.08 -5.31
CA ILE A 255 -24.45 16.20 -4.59
C ILE A 255 -23.44 16.97 -5.42
N ASN A 256 -23.31 16.63 -6.69
CA ASN A 256 -22.38 17.30 -7.59
C ASN A 256 -22.71 18.80 -7.70
N PHE A 257 -23.98 19.18 -7.71
CA PHE A 257 -24.39 20.58 -7.69
C PHE A 257 -23.91 21.31 -6.42
N ILE A 258 -24.13 20.73 -5.24
CA ILE A 258 -23.73 21.33 -3.95
C ILE A 258 -22.20 21.35 -3.78
N LYS A 259 -21.52 20.31 -4.25
CA LYS A 259 -20.07 20.12 -4.08
C LYS A 259 -19.21 20.75 -5.17
N SER A 260 -19.76 21.00 -6.36
CA SER A 260 -19.02 21.56 -7.50
C SER A 260 -18.40 22.92 -7.19
N LYS A 261 -19.05 23.72 -6.33
CA LYS A 261 -18.58 25.05 -5.93
C LYS A 261 -18.29 25.08 -4.44
N ALA A 262 -17.08 25.52 -4.08
CA ALA A 262 -16.69 25.71 -2.68
C ALA A 262 -17.62 26.68 -1.93
N LEU A 263 -18.19 27.68 -2.63
CA LEU A 263 -19.20 28.56 -2.07
C LEU A 263 -20.48 27.80 -1.70
N ASN A 264 -21.03 27.00 -2.61
CA ASN A 264 -22.25 26.21 -2.37
C ASN A 264 -22.07 25.27 -1.18
N SER A 265 -20.91 24.62 -1.08
CA SER A 265 -20.61 23.75 0.07
C SER A 265 -20.56 24.51 1.40
N ARG A 266 -20.04 25.75 1.43
CA ARG A 266 -20.05 26.59 2.63
C ARG A 266 -21.45 27.06 3.00
N LEU A 267 -22.22 27.53 2.02
CA LEU A 267 -23.61 27.97 2.21
C LEU A 267 -24.49 26.82 2.71
N PHE A 268 -24.35 25.64 2.13
CA PHE A 268 -25.06 24.44 2.58
C PHE A 268 -24.68 24.05 4.02
N THR A 269 -23.40 24.19 4.40
CA THR A 269 -22.97 23.93 5.79
C THR A 269 -23.63 24.90 6.77
N ILE A 270 -23.77 26.18 6.40
CA ILE A 270 -24.44 27.20 7.22
C ILE A 270 -25.92 26.83 7.38
N LEU A 271 -26.61 26.50 6.28
CA LEU A 271 -28.01 26.08 6.30
C LEU A 271 -28.24 24.86 7.22
N CYS A 272 -27.40 23.82 7.14
CA CYS A 272 -27.49 22.66 8.01
C CYS A 272 -27.31 23.02 9.49
N ASN A 273 -26.40 23.95 9.81
CA ASN A 273 -26.20 24.39 11.19
C ASN A 273 -27.41 25.18 11.72
N GLU A 274 -28.01 26.03 10.89
CA GLU A 274 -29.20 26.82 11.25
C GLU A 274 -30.43 25.94 11.46
N MET A 275 -30.56 24.86 10.68
CA MET A 275 -31.63 23.88 10.80
C MET A 275 -31.39 22.83 11.91
N GLY A 276 -30.23 22.85 12.55
CA GLY A 276 -29.90 21.94 13.65
C GLY A 276 -29.65 20.50 13.21
N SER A 277 -29.23 20.27 11.96
CA SER A 277 -29.02 18.94 11.41
C SER A 277 -27.82 18.24 12.07
N ASP A 278 -27.91 16.94 12.32
CA ASP A 278 -26.81 16.11 12.85
C ASP A 278 -25.58 16.10 11.93
N HIS A 279 -25.79 16.45 10.66
CA HIS A 279 -24.80 16.32 9.61
C HIS A 279 -24.67 17.61 8.81
N THR A 280 -23.49 18.22 8.90
CA THR A 280 -23.26 19.57 8.35
C THR A 280 -22.64 19.57 6.96
N LYS A 281 -22.26 18.40 6.44
CA LYS A 281 -21.58 18.26 5.14
C LYS A 281 -22.01 16.99 4.43
N LEU A 282 -22.27 17.12 3.13
CA LEU A 282 -22.39 15.99 2.21
C LEU A 282 -21.02 15.34 1.95
N LEU A 283 -21.02 14.05 1.62
CA LEU A 283 -19.84 13.32 1.18
C LEU A 283 -19.72 13.42 -0.35
N LEU A 284 -18.49 13.53 -0.87
CA LEU A 284 -18.25 13.50 -2.31
C LEU A 284 -18.33 12.06 -2.81
N HIS A 285 -19.06 11.84 -3.90
CA HIS A 285 -19.03 10.59 -4.63
C HIS A 285 -17.75 10.52 -5.45
N THR A 286 -17.04 9.39 -5.35
CA THR A 286 -16.05 9.01 -6.37
C THR A 286 -16.43 7.63 -6.89
N GLU A 287 -16.50 7.49 -8.21
CA GLU A 287 -16.81 6.21 -8.86
C GLU A 287 -15.84 5.09 -8.46
N VAL A 288 -14.62 5.47 -8.10
CA VAL A 288 -13.50 4.60 -7.69
C VAL A 288 -13.72 4.01 -6.29
N ARG A 289 -14.54 4.62 -5.43
CA ARG A 289 -14.81 4.12 -4.07
C ARG A 289 -16.29 3.83 -3.89
N TRP A 290 -16.74 2.75 -4.51
CA TRP A 290 -18.03 2.09 -4.34
C TRP A 290 -18.60 2.04 -2.90
N LEU A 291 -17.76 1.84 -1.87
CA LEU A 291 -18.15 1.94 -0.44
C LEU A 291 -18.74 3.30 -0.02
N SER A 292 -18.57 4.35 -0.84
CA SER A 292 -19.11 5.69 -0.57
C SER A 292 -20.59 5.83 -0.94
N ARG A 293 -21.13 4.98 -1.84
CA ARG A 293 -22.49 5.16 -2.39
C ARG A 293 -23.57 5.07 -1.31
N GLY A 294 -23.54 4.03 -0.47
CA GLY A 294 -24.53 3.90 0.62
C GLY A 294 -24.49 5.03 1.63
N LYS A 295 -23.29 5.43 2.09
CA LYS A 295 -23.12 6.54 3.04
C LYS A 295 -23.62 7.87 2.50
N ILE A 296 -23.46 8.07 1.19
CA ILE A 296 -23.90 9.27 0.49
C ILE A 296 -25.43 9.31 0.41
N LEU A 297 -26.06 8.21 -0.01
CA LEU A 297 -27.51 8.10 -0.13
C LEU A 297 -28.19 8.28 1.21
N LEU A 298 -27.68 7.62 2.25
CA LEU A 298 -28.14 7.79 3.63
C LEU A 298 -28.10 9.27 4.04
N ARG A 299 -27.02 9.98 3.73
CA ARG A 299 -26.91 11.41 4.06
C ARG A 299 -27.87 12.31 3.28
N ILE A 300 -28.25 11.95 2.05
CA ILE A 300 -29.27 12.70 1.32
C ILE A 300 -30.63 12.49 1.99
N VAL A 301 -30.95 11.26 2.41
CA VAL A 301 -32.21 10.96 3.09
C VAL A 301 -32.30 11.71 4.43
N GLU A 302 -31.21 11.74 5.20
CA GLU A 302 -31.12 12.47 6.48
C GLU A 302 -31.25 13.99 6.28
N LEU A 303 -30.70 14.55 5.20
CA LEU A 303 -30.67 16.00 4.92
C LEU A 303 -31.68 16.42 3.85
N LYS A 304 -32.76 15.64 3.66
CA LYS A 304 -33.70 15.84 2.56
C LYS A 304 -34.35 17.23 2.58
N ASP A 305 -34.62 17.78 3.76
CA ASP A 305 -35.30 19.06 3.92
C ASP A 305 -34.34 20.23 3.64
N GLU A 306 -33.12 20.17 4.19
CA GLU A 306 -32.03 21.13 3.95
C GLU A 306 -31.67 21.16 2.46
N ILE A 307 -31.53 19.99 1.84
CA ILE A 307 -31.21 19.85 0.42
C ILE A 307 -32.32 20.47 -0.43
N ARG A 308 -33.60 20.18 -0.12
CA ARG A 308 -34.73 20.76 -0.84
C ARG A 308 -34.70 22.28 -0.77
N ILE A 309 -34.56 22.85 0.43
CA ILE A 309 -34.51 24.31 0.62
C ILE A 309 -33.36 24.92 -0.18
N PHE A 310 -32.17 24.33 -0.09
CA PHE A 310 -30.99 24.80 -0.82
C PHE A 310 -31.20 24.77 -2.34
N LEU A 311 -31.83 23.72 -2.87
CA LEU A 311 -32.13 23.59 -4.30
C LEU A 311 -33.20 24.60 -4.77
N LEU A 312 -34.21 24.88 -3.94
CA LEU A 312 -35.25 25.88 -4.22
C LEU A 312 -34.67 27.29 -4.31
N GLU A 313 -33.79 27.67 -3.37
CA GLU A 313 -33.09 28.97 -3.40
C GLU A 313 -32.27 29.16 -4.69
N HIS A 314 -31.74 28.07 -5.23
CA HIS A 314 -30.96 28.06 -6.46
C HIS A 314 -31.78 27.79 -7.72
N LYS A 315 -33.13 27.73 -7.62
CA LYS A 315 -34.06 27.46 -8.73
C LYS A 315 -33.73 26.18 -9.50
N ASN A 316 -33.26 25.15 -8.80
CA ASN A 316 -32.92 23.87 -9.39
C ASN A 316 -34.16 22.97 -9.44
N THR A 317 -34.48 22.44 -10.63
CA THR A 317 -35.66 21.57 -10.86
C THR A 317 -35.61 20.28 -10.05
N LEU A 318 -34.43 19.84 -9.61
CA LEU A 318 -34.28 18.65 -8.78
C LEU A 318 -34.94 18.79 -7.40
N ALA A 319 -35.28 20.01 -6.97
CA ALA A 319 -36.02 20.23 -5.72
C ALA A 319 -37.40 19.56 -5.72
N GLU A 320 -38.04 19.44 -6.89
CA GLU A 320 -39.38 18.87 -7.03
C GLU A 320 -39.41 17.36 -6.72
N HIS A 321 -38.31 16.65 -6.97
CA HIS A 321 -38.20 15.23 -6.64
C HIS A 321 -38.33 14.95 -5.13
N PHE A 322 -37.92 15.89 -4.28
CA PHE A 322 -38.05 15.78 -2.82
C PHE A 322 -39.49 15.99 -2.31
N LEU A 323 -40.44 16.27 -3.21
CA LEU A 323 -41.88 16.28 -2.91
C LEU A 323 -42.59 15.02 -3.43
N ASN A 324 -41.93 14.25 -4.29
CA ASN A 324 -42.47 13.01 -4.84
C ASN A 324 -42.22 11.85 -3.85
N GLU A 325 -43.30 11.33 -3.26
CA GLU A 325 -43.22 10.23 -2.29
C GLU A 325 -42.64 8.94 -2.87
N GLU A 326 -42.95 8.63 -4.14
CA GLU A 326 -42.41 7.45 -4.82
C GLU A 326 -40.89 7.58 -5.01
N TRP A 327 -40.43 8.75 -5.43
CA TRP A 327 -39.00 9.02 -5.58
C TRP A 327 -38.26 8.93 -4.24
N LEU A 328 -38.84 9.50 -3.17
CA LEU A 328 -38.27 9.40 -1.81
C LEU A 328 -38.26 7.97 -1.27
N ALA A 329 -39.27 7.17 -1.57
CA ALA A 329 -39.31 5.76 -1.18
C ALA A 329 -38.19 4.97 -1.87
N ILE A 330 -37.96 5.21 -3.16
CA ILE A 330 -36.87 4.56 -3.91
C ILE A 330 -35.51 5.05 -3.42
N LEU A 331 -35.36 6.34 -3.14
CA LEU A 331 -34.12 6.88 -2.56
C LEU A 331 -33.82 6.22 -1.20
N SER A 332 -34.83 6.04 -0.36
CA SER A 332 -34.69 5.40 0.95
C SER A 332 -34.34 3.92 0.80
N TYR A 333 -35.01 3.20 -0.10
CA TYR A 333 -34.68 1.82 -0.46
C TYR A 333 -33.23 1.69 -0.95
N LEU A 334 -32.78 2.63 -1.81
CA LEU A 334 -31.41 2.69 -2.28
C LEU A 334 -30.43 2.90 -1.14
N ALA A 335 -30.72 3.78 -0.19
CA ALA A 335 -29.88 3.99 0.99
C ALA A 335 -29.73 2.68 1.80
N ASP A 336 -30.83 1.98 2.07
CA ASP A 336 -30.84 0.74 2.84
C ASP A 336 -30.08 -0.41 2.14
N ILE A 337 -30.32 -0.63 0.85
CA ILE A 337 -29.69 -1.73 0.12
C ILE A 337 -28.19 -1.47 -0.07
N PHE A 338 -27.78 -0.23 -0.35
CA PHE A 338 -26.36 0.11 -0.47
C PHE A 338 -25.64 0.06 0.87
N ASP A 339 -26.30 0.32 2.00
CA ASP A 339 -25.71 0.12 3.32
C ASP A 339 -25.46 -1.37 3.62
N LYS A 340 -26.44 -2.22 3.30
CA LYS A 340 -26.28 -3.69 3.37
C LYS A 340 -25.16 -4.19 2.46
N LEU A 341 -25.08 -3.71 1.22
CA LEU A 341 -24.00 -4.05 0.28
C LEU A 341 -22.64 -3.58 0.81
N ASN A 342 -22.55 -2.37 1.38
CA ASN A 342 -21.32 -1.89 2.02
C ASN A 342 -20.89 -2.79 3.18
N SER A 343 -21.84 -3.23 4.00
CA SER A 343 -21.59 -4.13 5.13
C SER A 343 -21.09 -5.50 4.66
N LEU A 344 -21.74 -6.07 3.63
CA LEU A 344 -21.25 -7.28 2.97
C LEU A 344 -19.82 -7.05 2.47
N ASN A 345 -19.59 -5.95 1.76
CA ASN A 345 -18.32 -5.67 1.16
C ASN A 345 -17.16 -5.59 2.16
N LEU A 346 -17.36 -4.84 3.24
CA LEU A 346 -16.39 -4.75 4.33
C LEU A 346 -16.14 -6.12 4.97
N SER A 347 -17.17 -6.97 5.05
CA SER A 347 -17.02 -8.33 5.56
C SER A 347 -16.24 -9.27 4.62
N LEU A 348 -16.23 -9.00 3.31
CA LEU A 348 -15.45 -9.76 2.33
C LEU A 348 -13.96 -9.38 2.36
N GLN A 349 -13.63 -8.21 2.93
CA GLN A 349 -12.26 -7.75 3.10
C GLN A 349 -11.65 -8.28 4.41
N GLY A 350 -10.37 -8.63 4.37
CA GLY A 350 -9.61 -8.97 5.58
C GLY A 350 -8.62 -10.11 5.38
N LYS A 351 -7.70 -10.23 6.34
CA LYS A 351 -6.70 -11.29 6.36
C LYS A 351 -7.34 -12.66 6.57
N ASN A 352 -6.66 -13.71 6.12
CA ASN A 352 -7.03 -15.12 6.31
C ASN A 352 -8.40 -15.51 5.72
N THR A 353 -8.92 -14.73 4.78
CA THR A 353 -10.18 -15.03 4.09
C THR A 353 -9.91 -15.88 2.85
N ASN A 354 -10.77 -16.86 2.55
CA ASN A 354 -10.63 -17.72 1.37
C ASN A 354 -11.95 -17.80 0.58
N ILE A 355 -11.89 -18.38 -0.62
CA ILE A 355 -13.02 -18.43 -1.55
C ILE A 355 -14.25 -19.12 -0.95
N LEU A 356 -14.08 -20.13 -0.08
CA LEU A 356 -15.19 -20.84 0.55
C LEU A 356 -15.92 -19.93 1.54
N ILE A 357 -15.18 -19.27 2.44
CA ILE A 357 -15.73 -18.33 3.41
C ILE A 357 -16.44 -17.16 2.72
N LEU A 358 -15.86 -16.66 1.61
CA LEU A 358 -16.46 -15.59 0.84
C LEU A 358 -17.76 -16.03 0.16
N SER A 359 -17.78 -17.23 -0.42
CA SER A 359 -19.00 -17.81 -1.01
C SER A 359 -20.09 -17.96 0.04
N ASP A 360 -19.78 -18.51 1.22
CA ASP A 360 -20.76 -18.66 2.32
C ASP A 360 -21.35 -17.31 2.75
N LYS A 361 -20.52 -16.26 2.81
CA LYS A 361 -20.99 -14.89 3.12
C LYS A 361 -21.93 -14.33 2.06
N ILE A 362 -21.63 -14.55 0.79
CA ILE A 362 -22.48 -14.12 -0.33
C ILE A 362 -23.80 -14.90 -0.31
N ASP A 363 -23.75 -16.22 -0.13
CA ASP A 363 -24.95 -17.07 -0.07
C ASP A 363 -25.84 -16.70 1.12
N ALA A 364 -25.24 -16.46 2.29
CA ALA A 364 -25.95 -15.99 3.46
C ALA A 364 -26.57 -14.60 3.24
N PHE A 365 -25.87 -13.70 2.55
CA PHE A 365 -26.41 -12.39 2.19
C PHE A 365 -27.59 -12.50 1.23
N GLN A 366 -27.49 -13.34 0.21
CA GLN A 366 -28.57 -13.60 -0.73
C GLN A 366 -29.78 -14.13 0.03
N LYS A 367 -29.66 -15.21 0.79
CA LYS A 367 -30.75 -15.81 1.57
C LYS A 367 -31.46 -14.84 2.53
N LYS A 368 -30.75 -13.85 3.07
CA LYS A 368 -31.33 -12.82 3.97
C LYS A 368 -32.09 -11.73 3.24
N ASN A 369 -31.86 -11.55 1.94
CA ASN A 369 -32.42 -10.45 1.14
C ASN A 369 -33.24 -10.92 -0.06
N THR A 370 -33.34 -12.23 -0.32
CA THR A 370 -34.41 -12.80 -1.14
C THR A 370 -35.68 -12.91 -0.28
N PHE A 371 -36.71 -12.17 -0.66
CA PHE A 371 -38.06 -12.32 -0.13
C PHE A 371 -38.84 -13.36 -0.93
#